data_AF-A0A535E0K7-F1
#
_entry.id   AF-A0A535E0K7-F1
#
_cell.length_a   1.000
_cell.length_b   1.000
_cell.length_c   1.000
_cell.angle_alpha   90.00
_cell.angle_beta   90.00
_cell.angle_gamma   90.00
#
_symmetry.space_group_name_H-M   'P 1'
#
loop_
_entity.id
_entity.type
_entity.pdbx_description
1 polymer ?
#
loop_
_entity_poly.entity_id
_entity_poly.type
_entity_poly.pdbx_seq_one_letter_code
_entity_poly.pdbx_strand_id
1 'polypeptide(L)'
;MAQAVHASGRAKELVDQLRADWIGEAWDDKRVVDIRLLSRPNEWPPVIQLDYTIGDQAGRWVDTWDGEIMRTERLEAASGLWLALVGVRLLDATEPPLEHRTH
;
A
#
# COMPACT_ATOMS: atom_id res chain seq x y z
N MET A 1 -0.66 19.00 17.63
CA MET A 1 0.12 19.37 16.41
C MET A 1 1.41 18.56 16.26
N ALA A 2 2.21 18.35 17.32
CA ALA A 2 3.44 17.54 17.24
C ALA A 2 3.24 16.09 16.73
N GLN A 3 2.18 15.40 17.16
CA GLN A 3 1.88 14.03 16.71
C GLN A 3 1.61 13.91 15.20
N ALA A 4 0.94 14.90 14.59
CA ALA A 4 0.62 14.87 13.15
C ALA A 4 1.87 15.09 12.28
N VAL A 5 2.78 15.96 12.74
CA VAL A 5 4.08 16.21 12.09
C VAL A 5 4.98 14.98 12.17
N HIS A 6 5.09 14.36 13.35
CA HIS A 6 5.85 13.12 13.53
C HIS A 6 5.30 11.96 12.69
N ALA A 7 3.97 11.82 12.61
CA ALA A 7 3.34 10.75 11.85
C ALA A 7 3.48 10.93 10.33
N SER A 8 3.56 12.17 9.83
CA SER A 8 3.75 12.44 8.40
C SER A 8 5.19 12.24 7.92
N GLY A 9 6.19 12.59 8.74
CA GLY A 9 7.60 12.23 8.45
C GLY A 9 7.77 10.71 8.34
N ARG A 10 7.11 9.98 9.23
CA ARG A 10 7.10 8.51 9.23
C ARG A 10 6.40 7.90 8.02
N ALA A 11 5.33 8.53 7.51
CA ALA A 11 4.67 8.08 6.29
C ALA A 11 5.62 8.12 5.08
N LYS A 12 6.47 9.17 5.00
CA LYS A 12 7.50 9.25 3.97
C LYS A 12 8.56 8.16 4.14
N GLU A 13 9.08 7.95 5.35
CA GLU A 13 10.06 6.90 5.63
C GLU A 13 9.53 5.51 5.25
N LEU A 14 8.27 5.22 5.57
CA LEU A 14 7.65 3.96 5.22
C LEU A 14 7.45 3.82 3.71
N VAL A 15 7.03 4.87 3.00
CA VAL A 15 6.96 4.83 1.53
C VAL A 15 8.35 4.59 0.93
N ASP A 16 9.38 5.26 1.42
CA ASP A 16 10.74 5.07 0.92
C ASP A 16 11.23 3.62 1.16
N GLN A 17 10.92 3.04 2.33
CA GLN A 17 11.21 1.64 2.65
C GLN A 17 10.46 0.67 1.73
N LEU A 18 9.14 0.86 1.58
CA LEU A 18 8.30 0.03 0.70
C LEU A 18 8.76 0.07 -0.75
N ARG A 19 9.18 1.25 -1.24
CA ARG A 19 9.74 1.39 -2.58
C ARG A 19 11.04 0.62 -2.74
N ALA A 20 11.92 0.67 -1.73
CA ALA A 20 13.18 -0.04 -1.75
C ALA A 20 12.97 -1.56 -1.70
N ASP A 21 12.01 -2.02 -0.90
CA ASP A 21 11.77 -3.44 -0.69
C ASP A 21 10.98 -4.08 -1.82
N TRP A 22 10.04 -3.36 -2.45
CA TRP A 22 9.02 -4.00 -3.29
C TRP A 22 8.97 -3.57 -4.74
N ILE A 23 9.62 -2.47 -5.14
CA ILE A 23 9.61 -2.10 -6.56
C ILE A 23 10.34 -3.19 -7.34
N GLY A 24 9.59 -3.85 -8.23
CA GLY A 24 10.12 -4.99 -9.00
C GLY A 24 9.90 -6.36 -8.36
N GLU A 25 9.42 -6.42 -7.11
CA GLU A 25 8.92 -7.67 -6.53
C GLU A 25 7.72 -8.18 -7.34
N ALA A 26 7.76 -9.47 -7.64
CA ALA A 26 6.75 -10.18 -8.41
C ALA A 26 6.27 -11.39 -7.61
N TRP A 27 4.95 -11.52 -7.49
CA TRP A 27 4.29 -12.65 -6.85
C TRP A 27 3.34 -13.27 -7.86
N ASP A 28 3.67 -14.47 -8.33
CA ASP A 28 2.92 -15.16 -9.39
C ASP A 28 2.75 -14.29 -10.65
N ASP A 29 1.53 -13.77 -10.89
CA ASP A 29 1.15 -12.88 -11.98
C ASP A 29 1.08 -11.40 -11.59
N LYS A 30 1.32 -11.08 -10.31
CA LYS A 30 1.27 -9.73 -9.76
C LYS A 30 2.65 -9.12 -9.68
N ARG A 31 2.73 -7.81 -9.92
CA ARG A 31 3.95 -7.05 -9.72
C ARG A 31 3.65 -5.66 -9.21
N VAL A 32 4.42 -5.20 -8.22
CA VAL A 32 4.39 -3.80 -7.78
C VAL A 32 5.25 -2.96 -8.70
N VAL A 33 4.66 -1.91 -9.26
CA VAL A 33 5.30 -1.01 -10.22
C VAL A 33 5.91 0.20 -9.50
N ASP A 34 5.12 0.84 -8.63
CA ASP A 34 5.58 2.02 -7.89
C ASP A 34 4.72 2.26 -6.64
N ILE A 35 5.27 2.99 -5.69
CA ILE A 35 4.59 3.40 -4.44
C ILE A 35 4.86 4.88 -4.22
N ARG A 36 3.82 5.67 -3.94
CA ARG A 36 3.93 7.13 -3.81
C ARG A 36 3.13 7.66 -2.64
N LEU A 37 3.70 8.65 -1.95
CA LEU A 37 2.96 9.50 -1.03
C LEU A 37 2.28 10.63 -1.81
N LEU A 38 0.95 10.68 -1.82
CA LEU A 38 0.17 11.72 -2.47
C LEU A 38 -0.08 12.93 -1.57
N SER A 39 -0.21 12.70 -0.27
CA SER A 39 -0.39 13.75 0.74
C SER A 39 0.88 14.60 0.89
N ARG A 40 0.72 15.88 1.23
CA ARG A 40 1.86 16.76 1.49
C ARG A 40 2.62 16.34 2.76
N PRO A 41 3.90 16.74 2.90
CA PRO A 41 4.60 16.64 4.17
C PRO A 41 3.81 17.38 5.26
N ASN A 42 3.56 16.70 6.38
CA ASN A 42 2.76 17.15 7.54
C ASN A 42 1.23 17.14 7.35
N GLU A 43 0.73 16.61 6.24
CA GLU A 43 -0.71 16.41 6.04
C GLU A 43 -1.15 15.09 6.68
N TRP A 44 -2.26 15.14 7.43
CA TRP A 44 -2.82 13.99 8.13
C TRP A 44 -4.31 13.86 7.81
N PRO A 45 -4.79 12.64 7.49
CA PRO A 45 -4.03 11.39 7.32
C PRO A 45 -3.19 11.37 6.03
N PRO A 46 -2.06 10.64 6.02
CA PRO A 46 -1.30 10.44 4.80
C PRO A 46 -2.09 9.60 3.79
N VAL A 47 -1.91 9.93 2.50
CA VAL A 47 -2.57 9.24 1.39
C VAL A 47 -1.49 8.62 0.51
N ILE A 48 -1.56 7.32 0.30
CA ILE A 48 -0.54 6.56 -0.43
C ILE A 48 -1.16 5.84 -1.61
N GLN A 49 -0.44 5.85 -2.72
CA GLN A 49 -0.79 5.19 -3.95
C GLN A 49 0.18 4.04 -4.20
N LEU A 50 -0.37 2.88 -4.55
CA LEU A 50 0.32 1.72 -5.09
C LEU A 50 -0.12 1.54 -6.54
N ASP A 51 0.83 1.56 -7.47
CA ASP A 51 0.62 1.15 -8.85
C ASP A 51 1.13 -0.30 -9.01
N TYR A 52 0.34 -1.17 -9.63
CA TYR A 52 0.64 -2.59 -9.78
C TYR A 52 0.19 -3.12 -11.15
N THR A 53 0.65 -4.32 -11.51
CA THR A 53 0.13 -5.08 -12.65
C THR A 53 -0.31 -6.46 -12.20
N ILE A 54 -1.36 -6.99 -12.83
CA ILE A 54 -1.85 -8.37 -12.69
C ILE A 54 -1.93 -8.94 -14.12
N GLY A 55 -1.03 -9.86 -14.46
CA GLY A 55 -0.80 -10.23 -15.86
C GLY A 55 -0.48 -8.99 -16.70
N ASP A 56 -1.26 -8.76 -17.76
CA ASP A 56 -1.12 -7.59 -18.65
C ASP A 56 -1.95 -6.37 -18.20
N GLN A 57 -2.70 -6.47 -17.11
CA GLN A 57 -3.58 -5.40 -16.65
C GLN A 57 -2.87 -4.52 -15.62
N ALA A 58 -2.81 -3.22 -15.90
CA ALA A 58 -2.36 -2.23 -14.92
C ALA A 58 -3.49 -1.84 -13.97
N GLY A 59 -3.17 -1.73 -12.69
CA GLY A 59 -4.07 -1.32 -11.62
C GLY A 59 -3.45 -0.25 -10.75
N ARG A 60 -4.33 0.51 -10.08
CA ARG A 60 -3.94 1.52 -9.10
C ARG A 60 -4.79 1.36 -7.87
N TRP A 61 -4.15 1.37 -6.71
CA TRP A 61 -4.81 1.44 -5.43
C TRP A 61 -4.36 2.69 -4.69
N VAL A 62 -5.32 3.48 -4.23
CA VAL A 62 -5.07 4.66 -3.38
C VAL A 62 -5.75 4.39 -2.07
N ASP A 63 -5.01 4.56 -0.98
CA ASP A 63 -5.54 4.36 0.36
C ASP A 63 -5.09 5.47 1.32
N THR A 64 -5.95 5.74 2.29
CA THR A 64 -5.69 6.70 3.36
C THR A 64 -5.23 5.93 4.57
N TRP A 65 -4.03 6.21 5.06
CA TRP A 65 -3.49 5.41 6.16
C TRP A 65 -3.81 6.04 7.50
N ASP A 66 -4.31 5.20 8.39
CA ASP A 66 -4.70 5.62 9.73
C ASP A 66 -3.50 5.65 10.71
N GLY A 67 -3.83 6.06 11.93
CA GLY A 67 -2.86 6.23 13.00
C GLY A 67 -2.20 4.93 13.46
N GLU A 68 -2.80 3.76 13.25
CA GLU A 68 -2.30 2.51 13.86
C GLU A 68 -1.09 1.98 13.11
N ILE A 69 -1.14 1.95 11.78
CA ILE A 69 0.02 1.59 10.94
C ILE A 69 1.16 2.57 11.17
N MET A 70 0.84 3.87 11.31
CA MET A 70 1.83 4.92 11.61
C MET A 70 2.35 4.87 13.05
N ARG A 71 1.64 4.26 14.00
CA ARG A 71 2.07 4.10 15.39
C ARG A 71 2.94 2.86 15.62
N THR A 72 2.98 1.93 14.67
CA THR A 72 3.88 0.78 14.74
C THR A 72 5.31 1.28 14.85
N GLU A 73 6.04 0.94 15.92
CA GLU A 73 7.35 1.53 16.23
C GLU A 73 8.47 1.11 15.26
N ARG A 74 8.32 -0.04 14.58
CA ARG A 74 9.30 -0.56 13.61
C ARG A 74 8.80 -0.40 12.18
N LEU A 75 9.61 0.25 11.34
CA LEU A 75 9.31 0.43 9.93
C LEU A 75 9.23 -0.90 9.18
N GLU A 76 10.08 -1.89 9.51
CA GLU A 76 10.02 -3.20 8.86
C GLU A 76 8.70 -3.93 9.17
N ALA A 77 8.21 -3.83 10.41
CA ALA A 77 6.94 -4.43 10.80
C ALA A 77 5.75 -3.76 10.09
N ALA A 78 5.79 -2.43 9.97
CA ALA A 78 4.77 -1.67 9.23
C ALA A 78 4.81 -2.01 7.73
N SER A 79 6.01 -2.15 7.15
CA SER A 79 6.21 -2.61 5.77
C SER A 79 5.61 -4.01 5.59
N GLY A 80 5.99 -4.99 6.41
CA GLY A 80 5.47 -6.36 6.32
C GLY A 80 3.95 -6.47 6.48
N LEU A 81 3.34 -5.70 7.38
CA LEU A 81 1.88 -5.62 7.49
C LEU A 81 1.24 -5.11 6.19
N TRP A 82 1.86 -4.11 5.58
CA TRP A 82 1.39 -3.55 4.33
C TRP A 82 1.49 -4.58 3.19
N LEU A 83 2.52 -5.43 3.21
CA LEU A 83 2.69 -6.47 2.20
C LEU A 83 1.53 -7.46 2.25
N ALA A 84 1.15 -7.85 3.47
CA ALA A 84 0.01 -8.73 3.68
C ALA A 84 -1.31 -8.10 3.17
N LEU A 85 -1.55 -6.83 3.47
CA LEU A 85 -2.75 -6.11 3.01
C LEU A 85 -2.81 -6.01 1.47
N VAL A 86 -1.68 -5.67 0.83
CA VAL A 86 -1.58 -5.64 -0.63
C VAL A 86 -1.77 -7.03 -1.21
N GLY A 87 -1.14 -8.05 -0.63
CA GLY A 87 -1.27 -9.44 -1.07
C GLY A 87 -2.73 -9.89 -1.09
N VAL A 88 -3.45 -9.67 0.02
CA VAL A 88 -4.90 -9.96 0.11
C VAL A 88 -5.68 -9.16 -0.94
N ARG A 89 -5.43 -7.86 -1.07
CA ARG A 89 -6.14 -7.01 -2.03
C ARG A 89 -5.94 -7.45 -3.48
N LEU A 90 -4.73 -7.83 -3.84
CA LEU A 90 -4.40 -8.29 -5.19
C LEU A 90 -4.95 -9.69 -5.46
N LEU A 91 -5.07 -10.55 -4.43
CA LEU A 91 -5.78 -11.83 -4.53
C LEU A 91 -7.28 -11.62 -4.78
N ASP A 92 -7.93 -10.74 -4.03
CA ASP A 92 -9.34 -10.39 -4.25
C ASP A 92 -9.57 -9.79 -5.66
N ALA A 93 -8.63 -8.97 -6.15
CA ALA A 93 -8.72 -8.37 -7.48
C ALA A 93 -8.56 -9.40 -8.62
N THR A 94 -7.96 -10.57 -8.35
CA THR A 94 -7.88 -11.69 -9.30
C THR A 94 -9.08 -12.61 -9.30
N GLU A 95 -9.98 -12.50 -8.32
CA GLU A 95 -11.22 -13.27 -8.35
C GLU A 95 -12.16 -12.67 -9.42
N PRO A 96 -12.72 -13.48 -10.34
CA PRO A 96 -13.79 -13.00 -11.20
C PRO A 96 -14.93 -12.52 -10.30
N PRO A 97 -15.61 -11.40 -10.64
CA PRO A 97 -16.77 -10.97 -9.87
C PRO A 97 -17.71 -12.15 -9.73
N LEU A 98 -18.21 -12.39 -8.52
CA LEU A 98 -19.22 -13.40 -8.25
C LEU A 98 -20.43 -13.12 -9.15
N GLU A 99 -20.41 -13.68 -10.37
CA GLU A 99 -21.59 -13.77 -11.20
C GLU A 99 -22.58 -14.50 -10.31
N HIS A 100 -23.66 -13.82 -9.97
CA HIS A 100 -24.77 -14.37 -9.22
C HIS A 100 -25.09 -15.74 -9.83
N ARG A 101 -24.65 -16.82 -9.16
CA ARG A 101 -25.08 -18.19 -9.47
C ARG A 101 -26.56 -18.24 -9.15
N THR A 102 -27.33 -17.82 -10.13
CA THR A 102 -28.76 -18.04 -10.20
C THR A 102 -28.91 -19.31 -11.03
N HIS A 103 -28.83 -20.45 -10.36
CA HIS A 103 -29.30 -21.73 -10.87
C HIS A 103 -29.95 -22.49 -9.72
#